data_AF-A0A3D0CR07-F1
#
_entry.id   AF-A0A3D0CR07-F1
#
_cell.length_a   1.000
_cell.length_b   1.000
_cell.length_c   1.000
_cell.angle_alpha   90.00
_cell.angle_beta   90.00
_cell.angle_gamma   90.00
#
_symmetry.space_group_name_H-M   'P 1'
#
loop_
_entity.id
_entity.type
_entity.pdbx_description
1 polymer ?
#
loop_
_entity_poly.entity_id
_entity_poly.type
_entity_poly.pdbx_seq_one_letter_code
_entity_poly.pdbx_strand_id
1 'polypeptide(L)'
;DYECKYTPGMCREIFPADVPDPLAARMRELALATHRALKLRDLSRIDFKLDAAGTPCVLEANTLPGMTRGSLLPQSAAATGIGFAELCAEICRLALSR
;
A
#
# COMPACT_ATOMS: atom_id res chain seq x y z
N ASP A 1 17.05 -5.10 -0.26
CA ASP A 1 17.89 -3.88 -0.37
C ASP A 1 17.43 -3.06 -1.58
N TYR A 2 18.17 -2.01 -1.97
CA TYR A 2 17.87 -1.21 -3.17
C TYR A 2 17.85 -2.07 -4.43
N GLU A 3 18.82 -2.99 -4.58
CA GLU A 3 18.86 -3.90 -5.73
C GLU A 3 17.62 -4.78 -5.81
N CYS A 4 17.15 -5.38 -4.70
CA CYS A 4 15.92 -6.17 -4.73
C CYS A 4 14.66 -5.35 -5.12
N LYS A 5 14.64 -4.04 -4.88
CA LYS A 5 13.49 -3.18 -5.21
C LYS A 5 13.41 -2.81 -6.70
N TYR A 6 14.54 -2.83 -7.42
CA TYR A 6 14.62 -2.34 -8.80
C TYR A 6 15.12 -3.39 -9.80
N THR A 7 15.67 -4.51 -9.33
CA THR A 7 16.07 -5.64 -10.16
C THR A 7 14.89 -6.60 -10.36
N PRO A 8 14.39 -6.76 -11.61
CA PRO A 8 13.32 -7.71 -11.90
C PRO A 8 13.67 -9.13 -11.44
N GLY A 9 12.74 -9.78 -10.74
CA GLY A 9 12.89 -11.18 -10.29
C GLY A 9 13.48 -11.38 -8.89
N MET A 10 13.98 -10.32 -8.24
CA MET A 10 14.52 -10.41 -6.87
C MET A 10 13.46 -10.24 -5.77
N CYS A 11 12.28 -9.75 -6.14
CA CYS A 11 11.12 -9.60 -5.27
C CYS A 11 9.89 -10.17 -5.98
N ARG A 12 9.06 -10.91 -5.24
CA ARG A 12 7.75 -11.34 -5.73
C ARG A 12 6.68 -10.48 -5.07
N GLU A 13 6.06 -9.65 -5.87
CA GLU A 13 4.95 -8.81 -5.45
C GLU A 13 3.65 -9.54 -5.80
N ILE A 14 2.84 -9.86 -4.80
CA ILE A 14 1.63 -10.68 -4.95
C ILE A 14 0.44 -9.80 -4.62
N PHE A 15 -0.48 -9.64 -5.58
CA PHE A 15 -1.69 -8.84 -5.41
C PHE A 15 -2.93 -9.63 -5.90
N PRO A 16 -3.96 -9.79 -5.05
CA PRO A 16 -3.96 -9.52 -3.61
C PRO A 16 -2.92 -10.39 -2.89
N ALA A 17 -2.49 -9.96 -1.70
CA ALA A 17 -1.51 -10.71 -0.92
C ALA A 17 -2.04 -12.12 -0.57
N ASP A 18 -1.21 -13.13 -0.74
CA ASP A 18 -1.51 -14.52 -0.38
C ASP A 18 -1.35 -14.72 1.14
N VAL A 19 -2.36 -14.27 1.89
CA VAL A 19 -2.43 -14.36 3.35
C VAL A 19 -3.86 -14.71 3.79
N PRO A 20 -4.05 -15.30 4.99
CA PRO A 20 -5.38 -15.60 5.51
C PRO A 20 -6.27 -14.35 5.63
N ASP A 21 -7.57 -14.49 5.33
CA ASP A 21 -8.54 -13.38 5.41
C ASP A 21 -8.55 -12.63 6.75
N PRO A 22 -8.44 -13.29 7.92
CA PRO A 22 -8.37 -12.58 9.20
C PRO A 22 -7.14 -11.67 9.32
N LEU A 23 -5.99 -12.11 8.78
CA LEU A 23 -4.77 -11.31 8.77
C LEU A 23 -4.90 -10.14 7.79
N ALA A 24 -5.43 -10.36 6.59
CA ALA A 24 -5.69 -9.29 5.63
C ALA A 24 -6.63 -8.23 6.20
N ALA A 25 -7.71 -8.64 6.88
CA ALA A 25 -8.64 -7.73 7.55
C ALA A 25 -7.93 -6.92 8.64
N ARG A 26 -7.14 -7.58 9.49
CA ARG A 26 -6.38 -6.91 10.54
C ARG A 26 -5.38 -5.90 9.99
N MET A 27 -4.67 -6.23 8.92
CA MET A 27 -3.71 -5.32 8.28
C MET A 27 -4.40 -4.09 7.67
N ARG A 28 -5.59 -4.25 7.06
CA ARG A 28 -6.38 -3.12 6.55
C ARG A 28 -6.81 -2.17 7.67
N GLU A 29 -7.31 -2.72 8.79
CA GLU A 29 -7.68 -1.92 9.96
C GLU A 29 -6.48 -1.13 10.52
N LEU A 30 -5.33 -1.81 10.68
CA LEU A 30 -4.11 -1.17 11.15
C LEU A 30 -3.62 -0.09 10.19
N ALA A 31 -3.67 -0.32 8.88
CA ALA A 31 -3.28 0.68 7.89
C ALA A 31 -4.13 1.95 7.99
N LEU A 32 -5.45 1.80 8.13
CA LEU A 32 -6.37 2.93 8.34
C LEU A 32 -6.13 3.62 9.69
N ALA A 33 -5.88 2.86 10.75
CA ALA A 33 -5.58 3.41 12.06
C ALA A 33 -4.28 4.22 12.06
N THR A 34 -3.21 3.69 11.44
CA THR A 34 -1.93 4.39 11.26
C THR A 34 -2.10 5.67 10.46
N HIS A 35 -2.81 5.61 9.33
CA HIS A 35 -3.09 6.77 8.50
C HIS A 35 -3.77 7.90 9.30
N ARG A 36 -4.80 7.56 10.08
CA ARG A 36 -5.54 8.52 10.93
C ARG A 36 -4.68 9.04 12.08
N ALA A 37 -3.94 8.17 12.77
CA ALA A 37 -3.09 8.53 13.90
C ALA A 37 -1.99 9.53 13.49
N LEU A 38 -1.45 9.36 12.28
CA LEU A 38 -0.44 10.25 11.70
C LEU A 38 -1.05 11.50 11.02
N LYS A 39 -2.38 11.69 11.09
CA LYS A 39 -3.11 12.81 10.47
C LYS A 39 -2.82 12.95 8.97
N LEU A 40 -2.63 11.82 8.30
CA LEU A 40 -2.52 11.76 6.84
C LEU A 40 -3.89 12.01 6.21
N ARG A 41 -3.90 12.32 4.91
CA ARG A 41 -5.13 12.72 4.19
C ARG A 41 -5.35 11.88 2.93
N ASP A 42 -4.89 12.38 1.79
CA ASP A 42 -5.37 11.96 0.47
C ASP A 42 -4.91 10.53 0.12
N LEU A 43 -3.66 10.21 0.45
CA LEU A 43 -3.12 8.86 0.26
C LEU A 43 -1.99 8.56 1.25
N SER A 44 -1.76 7.28 1.48
CA SER A 44 -0.55 6.75 2.11
C SER A 44 -0.37 5.28 1.78
N ARG A 45 0.87 4.82 1.64
CA ARG A 45 1.19 3.38 1.68
C ARG A 45 1.75 3.05 3.06
N ILE A 46 1.08 2.13 3.77
CA ILE A 46 1.55 1.64 5.07
C ILE A 46 2.22 0.31 4.86
N ASP A 47 3.51 0.24 5.17
CA ASP A 47 4.30 -0.97 5.00
C ASP A 47 4.36 -1.72 6.34
N PHE A 48 4.20 -3.03 6.27
CA PHE A 48 4.19 -3.92 7.43
C PHE A 48 5.30 -4.95 7.33
N LYS A 49 5.78 -5.39 8.49
CA LYS A 49 6.59 -6.60 8.64
C LYS A 49 5.87 -7.54 9.60
N LEU A 50 5.74 -8.81 9.21
CA LEU A 50 5.24 -9.84 10.12
C LEU A 50 6.39 -10.33 11.01
N ASP A 51 6.11 -10.52 12.30
CA ASP A 51 7.03 -11.21 13.20
C ASP A 51 6.97 -12.75 13.02
N ALA A 52 7.75 -13.48 13.82
CA ALA A 52 7.80 -14.94 13.75
C ALA A 52 6.47 -15.63 14.12
N ALA A 53 5.57 -14.94 14.83
CA ALA A 53 4.24 -15.43 15.18
C ALA A 53 3.16 -15.00 14.15
N GLY A 54 3.55 -14.26 13.10
CA GLY A 54 2.62 -13.73 12.09
C GLY A 54 1.93 -12.44 12.52
N THR A 55 2.38 -11.78 13.59
CA THR A 55 1.80 -10.50 14.04
C THR A 55 2.28 -9.37 13.14
N PRO A 56 1.37 -8.55 12.57
CA PRO A 56 1.76 -7.41 11.73
C PRO A 56 2.26 -6.24 12.58
N CYS A 57 3.50 -5.82 12.29
CA CYS A 57 4.12 -4.61 12.84
C CYS A 57 4.20 -3.54 11.75
N VAL A 58 3.71 -2.33 12.04
CA VAL A 58 3.87 -1.18 11.15
C VAL A 58 5.35 -0.83 11.07
N LEU A 59 5.90 -0.83 9.86
CA LEU A 59 7.30 -0.48 9.60
C LEU A 59 7.44 1.01 9.29
N GLU A 60 6.66 1.49 8.33
CA GLU A 60 6.69 2.89 7.89
C GLU A 60 5.38 3.32 7.24
N ALA A 61 5.17 4.63 7.17
CA ALA A 61 4.11 5.26 6.41
C ALA A 61 4.73 6.14 5.31
N ASN A 62 4.42 5.82 4.06
CA ASN A 62 4.86 6.58 2.89
C ASN A 62 3.75 7.53 2.46
N THR A 63 3.95 8.84 2.62
CA THR A 63 2.97 9.89 2.26
C THR A 63 2.96 10.25 0.78
N LEU A 64 4.07 9.97 0.08
CA LEU A 64 4.20 10.09 -1.36
C LEU A 64 4.85 8.80 -1.93
N PRO A 65 4.11 7.69 -1.98
CA PRO A 65 4.62 6.45 -2.52
C PRO A 65 4.90 6.57 -4.03
N GLY A 66 5.73 5.67 -4.56
CA GLY A 66 5.95 5.57 -6.00
C GLY A 66 4.63 5.39 -6.76
N MET A 67 4.54 6.05 -7.92
CA MET A 67 3.36 6.09 -8.80
C MET A 67 3.65 5.61 -10.22
N THR A 68 4.72 4.84 -10.43
CA THR A 68 4.96 4.16 -11.71
C THR A 68 4.09 2.92 -11.82
N ARG A 69 3.91 2.35 -13.02
CA ARG A 69 3.14 1.10 -13.20
C ARG A 69 3.65 -0.06 -12.34
N GLY A 70 4.96 -0.14 -12.10
CA GLY A 70 5.57 -1.14 -11.23
C GLY A 70 5.63 -0.75 -9.76
N SER A 71 4.98 0.34 -9.34
CA SER A 71 4.94 0.73 -7.93
C SER A 71 3.82 0.01 -7.19
N LEU A 72 4.04 -0.25 -5.89
CA LEU A 72 3.11 -1.05 -5.07
C LEU A 72 1.70 -0.46 -4.93
N LEU A 73 1.56 0.88 -4.86
CA LEU A 73 0.25 1.51 -4.70
C LEU A 73 -0.63 1.33 -5.96
N PRO A 74 -0.17 1.69 -7.18
CA PRO A 74 -0.89 1.36 -8.41
C PRO A 74 -1.23 -0.13 -8.59
N GLN A 75 -0.30 -1.04 -8.27
CA GLN A 75 -0.54 -2.48 -8.39
C GLN A 75 -1.60 -2.97 -7.40
N SER A 76 -1.58 -2.47 -6.16
CA SER A 76 -2.61 -2.79 -5.15
C SER A 76 -4.00 -2.30 -5.56
N ALA A 77 -4.09 -1.11 -6.15
CA ALA A 77 -5.34 -0.54 -6.65
C ALA A 77 -5.88 -1.34 -7.85
N ALA A 78 -5.00 -1.72 -8.79
CA ALA A 78 -5.38 -2.53 -9.95
C ALA A 78 -5.95 -3.89 -9.53
N ALA A 79 -5.38 -4.52 -8.48
CA ALA A 79 -5.89 -5.78 -7.94
C ALA A 79 -7.28 -5.67 -7.31
N THR A 80 -7.76 -4.46 -6.98
CA THR A 80 -9.14 -4.20 -6.54
C THR A 80 -10.02 -3.60 -7.65
N GLY A 81 -9.56 -3.62 -8.90
CA GLY A 81 -10.31 -3.14 -10.06
C GLY A 81 -10.18 -1.64 -10.36
N ILE A 82 -9.32 -0.90 -9.66
CA ILE A 82 -9.13 0.53 -9.86
C ILE A 82 -7.98 0.74 -10.87
N GLY A 83 -8.30 1.32 -12.03
CA GLY A 83 -7.31 1.58 -13.08
C GLY A 83 -6.31 2.68 -12.68
N PHE A 84 -5.11 2.69 -13.28
CA PHE A 84 -4.11 3.72 -12.96
C PHE A 84 -4.59 5.15 -13.22
N ALA A 85 -5.26 5.38 -14.35
CA ALA A 85 -5.81 6.70 -14.68
C ALA A 85 -6.91 7.13 -13.69
N GLU A 86 -7.75 6.19 -13.27
CA GLU A 86 -8.81 6.40 -12.27
C GLU A 86 -8.21 6.73 -10.91
N LEU A 87 -7.19 5.98 -10.45
CA LEU A 87 -6.46 6.28 -9.23
C LEU A 87 -5.87 7.69 -9.24
N CYS A 88 -5.21 8.08 -10.34
CA CYS A 88 -4.65 9.44 -10.48
C CYS A 88 -5.75 10.51 -10.47
N ALA A 89 -6.87 10.28 -11.16
CA ALA A 89 -7.99 11.20 -11.18
C ALA A 89 -8.59 11.38 -9.77
N GLU A 90 -8.71 10.29 -9.01
CA GLU A 90 -9.23 10.32 -7.65
C GLU A 90 -8.31 11.11 -6.70
N ILE A 91 -6.99 10.92 -6.78
CA ILE A 91 -6.02 11.70 -6.00
C ILE A 91 -6.15 13.20 -6.33
N CYS A 92 -6.25 13.56 -7.62
CA CYS A 92 -6.47 14.94 -8.04
C CYS A 92 -7.80 15.50 -7.51
N ARG A 93 -8.88 14.71 -7.56
CA ARG A 93 -10.21 15.09 -7.06
C ARG A 93 -10.18 15.37 -5.56
N LEU A 94 -9.55 14.50 -4.77
CA LEU A 94 -9.36 14.69 -3.33
C LEU A 94 -8.59 15.99 -3.05
N ALA A 95 -7.50 16.24 -3.78
CA ALA A 95 -6.70 17.45 -3.63
C ALA A 95 -7.44 18.74 -4.02
N LEU A 96 -8.39 18.69 -4.95
CA LEU A 96 -9.25 19.82 -5.32
C LEU A 96 -10.39 20.08 -4.32
N SER A 97 -10.80 19.05 -3.57
CA SER A 97 -11.93 19.13 -2.62
C SER A 97 -11.59 19.70 -1.24
N ARG A 98 -10.38 20.23 -1.07
CA ARG A 98 -9.85 20.75 0.18
C ARG A 98 -10.03 22.27 0.33
#